data_AF-K1UD62-F1
#
_entry.id   AF-K1UD62-F1
#
_cell.length_a   1.000
_cell.length_b   1.000
_cell.length_c   1.000
_cell.angle_alpha   90.00
_cell.angle_beta   90.00
_cell.angle_gamma   90.00
#
_symmetry.space_group_name_H-M   'P 1'
#
loop_
_entity.id
_entity.type
_entity.pdbx_description
1 polymer ?
#
loop_
_entity_poly.entity_id
_entity_poly.type
_entity_poly.pdbx_seq_one_letter_code
_entity_poly.pdbx_strand_id
1 'polypeptide(L)'
;MFACIDTFSDQKMTSDFMAASIGTNPVIVRKILQQLKAAGLIEVARGTGGVTITRPLEQITFLDVYKAVECAPDEELFHFHENPNQKCPVG
;
A
#
# COMPACT_ATOMS: atom_id res chain seq x y z
N MET A 1 -4.84 -3.80 6.75
CA MET A 1 -3.93 -2.73 7.20
C MET A 1 -4.55 -1.87 8.28
N PHE A 2 -5.66 -1.17 8.02
CA PHE A 2 -6.30 -0.28 9.01
C PHE A 2 -6.53 -0.96 10.36
N ALA A 3 -7.10 -2.17 10.39
CA ALA A 3 -7.27 -2.93 11.63
C ALA A 3 -5.95 -3.21 12.38
N CYS A 4 -4.86 -3.49 11.66
CA CYS A 4 -3.54 -3.72 12.26
C CYS A 4 -2.97 -2.42 12.86
N ILE A 5 -3.10 -1.30 12.14
CA ILE A 5 -2.65 0.02 12.62
C ILE A 5 -3.45 0.45 13.85
N ASP A 6 -4.76 0.24 13.84
CA ASP A 6 -5.68 0.58 14.93
C ASP A 6 -5.48 -0.30 16.18
N THR A 7 -5.31 -1.61 15.98
CA THR A 7 -5.11 -2.57 17.08
C THR A 7 -3.76 -2.39 17.79
N PHE A 8 -2.72 -2.01 17.04
CA PHE A 8 -1.35 -1.90 17.55
C PHE A 8 -0.86 -0.44 17.58
N SER A 9 -1.73 0.51 17.89
CA SER A 9 -1.45 1.95 17.90
C SER A 9 -0.27 2.36 18.79
N ASP A 10 -0.01 1.59 19.85
CA ASP A 10 1.09 1.84 20.80
C ASP A 10 2.45 1.27 20.34
N GLN A 11 2.47 0.57 19.21
CA GLN A 11 3.67 -0.05 18.66
C GLN A 11 4.09 0.60 17.34
N LYS A 12 5.40 0.57 17.06
CA LYS A 12 5.90 1.03 15.77
C LYS A 12 5.43 0.12 14.65
N MET A 13 4.56 0.66 13.82
CA MET A 13 4.06 -0.01 12.62
C MET A 13 5.08 -0.01 11.49
N THR A 14 5.93 -1.04 11.50
CA THR A 14 6.84 -1.38 10.41
C THR A 14 6.19 -2.35 9.42
N SER A 15 6.71 -2.37 8.20
CA SER A 15 6.28 -3.32 7.18
C SER A 15 6.51 -4.78 7.60
N ASP A 16 7.57 -5.05 8.35
CA ASP A 16 7.94 -6.39 8.78
C ASP A 16 6.99 -6.90 9.88
N PHE A 17 6.59 -6.03 10.81
CA PHE A 17 5.57 -6.36 11.80
C PHE A 17 4.23 -6.65 11.13
N MET A 18 3.76 -5.74 10.26
CA MET A 18 2.49 -5.93 9.57
C MET A 18 2.50 -7.19 8.70
N ALA A 19 3.61 -7.49 8.03
CA ALA A 19 3.75 -8.68 7.22
C ALA A 19 3.64 -9.97 8.05
N ALA A 20 4.28 -10.01 9.21
CA ALA A 20 4.16 -11.14 10.14
C ALA A 20 2.73 -11.30 10.67
N SER A 21 2.04 -10.21 10.98
CA SER A 21 0.65 -10.23 11.46
C SER A 21 -0.35 -10.65 10.38
N ILE A 22 -0.16 -10.19 9.14
CA ILE A 22 -1.07 -10.44 8.01
C ILE A 22 -0.76 -11.79 7.33
N GLY A 23 0.44 -12.34 7.52
CA GLY A 23 0.88 -13.57 6.84
C GLY A 23 1.28 -13.33 5.38
N THR A 24 2.00 -12.22 5.10
CA THR A 24 2.44 -11.85 3.74
C THR A 24 3.90 -11.41 3.73
N ASN A 25 4.41 -10.94 2.58
CA ASN A 25 5.77 -10.42 2.45
C ASN A 25 5.83 -8.90 2.77
N PRO A 26 6.85 -8.42 3.50
CA PRO A 26 7.05 -6.99 3.76
C PRO A 26 7.05 -6.10 2.51
N VAL A 27 7.46 -6.60 1.35
CA VAL A 27 7.43 -5.87 0.06
C VAL A 27 5.99 -5.53 -0.36
N ILE A 28 5.06 -6.49 -0.23
CA ILE A 28 3.64 -6.28 -0.57
C ILE A 28 3.02 -5.26 0.38
N VAL A 29 3.33 -5.37 1.68
CA VAL A 29 2.90 -4.39 2.68
C VAL A 29 3.41 -2.99 2.33
N ARG A 30 4.68 -2.84 1.96
CA ARG A 30 5.21 -1.52 1.55
C ARG A 30 4.49 -0.96 0.32
N LYS A 31 4.20 -1.79 -0.68
CA LYS A 31 3.43 -1.38 -1.87
C LYS A 31 2.06 -0.83 -1.49
N ILE A 32 1.31 -1.58 -0.69
CA ILE A 32 -0.05 -1.17 -0.27
C ILE A 32 0.02 0.09 0.64
N LEU A 33 1.01 0.20 1.53
CA LEU A 33 1.20 1.43 2.33
C LEU A 33 1.48 2.65 1.45
N GLN A 34 2.27 2.49 0.37
CA GLN A 34 2.51 3.58 -0.58
C GLN A 34 1.24 3.98 -1.33
N GLN A 35 0.42 3.01 -1.74
CA GLN A 35 -0.88 3.24 -2.38
C GLN A 35 -1.86 3.98 -1.47
N LEU A 36 -2.04 3.50 -0.23
CA LEU A 36 -2.90 4.14 0.77
C LEU A 36 -2.41 5.55 1.12
N LYS A 37 -1.09 5.77 1.16
CA LYS A 37 -0.50 7.09 1.35
C LYS A 37 -0.77 8.02 0.17
N ALA A 38 -0.61 7.54 -1.06
CA ALA A 38 -0.90 8.32 -2.26
C ALA A 38 -2.39 8.74 -2.33
N ALA A 39 -3.29 7.90 -1.82
CA ALA A 39 -4.71 8.21 -1.67
C ALA A 39 -5.04 9.11 -0.45
N GLY A 40 -4.03 9.50 0.35
CA GLY A 40 -4.22 10.35 1.53
C GLY A 40 -4.97 9.68 2.69
N LEU A 41 -5.06 8.35 2.71
CA LEU A 41 -5.77 7.59 3.75
C LEU A 41 -4.88 7.30 4.97
N ILE A 42 -3.57 7.32 4.77
CA ILE A 42 -2.57 7.17 5.84
C ILE A 42 -1.41 8.13 5.61
N GLU A 43 -0.69 8.42 6.69
CA GLU A 43 0.63 9.02 6.66
C GLU A 43 1.69 8.02 7.06
N VAL A 44 2.88 8.17 6.47
CA VAL A 44 4.04 7.34 6.77
C VAL A 44 5.19 8.23 7.21
N ALA A 45 5.60 8.10 8.46
CA ALA A 45 6.72 8.83 9.03
C ALA A 45 8.03 8.46 8.33
N ARG A 46 8.85 9.46 7.99
CA ARG A 46 10.20 9.24 7.46
C ARG A 46 11.11 8.68 8.56
N GLY A 47 11.97 7.73 8.24
CA GLY A 47 12.94 7.15 9.19
C GLY A 47 12.42 5.87 9.86
N THR A 48 12.31 5.87 11.20
CA THR A 48 12.19 4.64 12.01
C THR A 48 10.88 3.84 11.87
N GLY A 49 10.06 4.13 10.85
CA GLY A 49 8.75 3.51 10.64
C GLY A 49 7.67 4.07 11.57
N GLY A 50 6.45 4.10 11.06
CA GLY A 50 5.29 4.65 11.74
C GLY A 50 4.22 4.98 10.72
N VAL A 51 3.02 4.46 10.94
CA VAL A 51 1.86 4.66 10.06
C VAL A 51 0.72 5.21 10.90
N THR A 52 0.14 6.32 10.47
CA THR A 52 -1.00 6.94 11.14
C THR A 52 -2.15 7.09 10.15
N ILE A 53 -3.38 6.92 10.62
CA ILE A 53 -4.58 7.09 9.82
C ILE A 53 -4.91 8.59 9.77
N THR A 54 -5.26 9.13 8.61
CA THR A 54 -5.43 10.58 8.40
C THR A 54 -6.79 11.13 8.87
N ARG A 55 -7.79 10.26 9.04
CA ARG A 55 -9.14 10.61 9.50
C ARG A 55 -9.80 9.43 10.23
N PRO A 56 -10.88 9.63 11.00
CA PRO A 56 -11.57 8.55 11.72
C PRO A 56 -11.96 7.40 10.80
N LEU A 57 -11.87 6.15 11.29
CA LEU A 57 -12.14 4.94 10.51
C LEU A 57 -13.56 4.92 9.94
N GLU A 58 -14.53 5.50 10.64
CA GLU A 58 -15.93 5.60 10.22
C GLU A 58 -16.10 6.50 8.97
N GLN A 59 -15.09 7.31 8.64
CA GLN A 59 -15.05 8.16 7.45
C GLN A 59 -14.24 7.54 6.31
N ILE A 60 -13.65 6.35 6.50
CA ILE A 60 -12.91 5.63 5.47
C ILE A 60 -13.83 4.51 4.97
N THR A 61 -14.40 4.72 3.78
CA THR A 61 -15.29 3.74 3.18
C THR A 61 -14.49 2.61 2.55
N PHE A 62 -15.12 1.44 2.40
CA PHE A 62 -14.50 0.35 1.64
C PHE A 62 -14.19 0.76 0.19
N LEU A 63 -15.00 1.66 -0.39
CA LEU A 63 -14.76 2.23 -1.72
C LEU A 63 -13.47 3.07 -1.77
N ASP A 64 -13.17 3.85 -0.72
CA ASP A 64 -11.92 4.61 -0.63
C ASP A 64 -10.72 3.66 -0.63
N VAL A 65 -10.80 2.57 0.15
CA VAL A 65 -9.75 1.54 0.21
C VAL A 65 -9.60 0.85 -1.13
N TYR A 66 -10.70 0.45 -1.76
CA TYR A 66 -10.70 -0.19 -3.07
C TYR A 66 -10.01 0.67 -4.12
N LYS A 67 -10.43 1.94 -4.24
CA LYS A 67 -9.82 2.90 -5.17
C LYS A 67 -8.34 3.15 -4.87
N ALA A 68 -7.94 3.12 -3.60
CA ALA A 68 -6.55 3.33 -3.25
C ALA A 68 -5.65 2.17 -3.69
N VAL A 69 -6.10 0.91 -3.57
CA VAL A 69 -5.24 -0.27 -3.78
C VAL A 69 -5.35 -0.88 -5.17
N GLU A 70 -6.50 -0.75 -5.83
CA GLU A 70 -6.74 -1.31 -7.18
C GLU A 70 -6.59 -0.30 -8.31
N CYS A 71 -6.52 1.02 -8.05
CA CYS A 71 -6.33 1.97 -9.15
C CYS A 71 -4.84 2.14 -9.49
N ALA A 72 -4.34 1.35 -10.45
CA ALA A 72 -3.41 1.92 -11.41
C ALA A 72 -4.25 2.75 -12.41
N PRO A 73 -3.87 4.00 -12.75
CA PRO A 73 -4.67 4.89 -13.59
C PRO A 73 -5.00 4.34 -14.98
N ASP A 74 -4.26 3.35 -15.46
CA ASP A 74 -4.30 2.81 -16.82
C ASP A 74 -4.27 1.26 -16.83
N GLU A 75 -5.02 0.60 -15.93
CA GLU A 75 -5.16 -0.87 -15.97
C GLU A 75 -6.00 -1.31 -17.18
N GLU A 76 -5.36 -1.37 -18.34
CA GLU A 76 -5.69 -2.40 -19.31
C GLU A 76 -5.50 -3.77 -18.65
N LEU A 77 -6.34 -4.75 -18.99
CA LEU A 77 -6.28 -6.13 -18.46
C LEU A 77 -4.87 -6.74 -18.57
N PHE A 78 -4.05 -6.21 -19.48
CA PHE A 78 -2.64 -6.54 -19.65
C PHE A 78 -1.80 -5.26 -19.62
N HIS A 79 -0.87 -5.18 -18.68
CA HIS A 79 0.18 -4.16 -18.70
C HIS A 79 1.38 -4.66 -19.51
N PHE A 80 1.62 -4.06 -20.67
CA PHE A 80 2.83 -4.25 -21.45
C PHE A 80 3.87 -3.19 -21.09
N HIS A 81 5.16 -3.54 -21.12
CA HIS A 81 6.22 -2.56 -20.95
C HIS A 81 6.20 -1.56 -22.12
N GLU A 82 6.15 -0.26 -21.83
CA GLU A 82 6.08 0.80 -22.85
C GLU A 82 7.36 0.89 -23.70
N ASN A 83 8.50 0.49 -23.14
CA ASN A 83 9.81 0.48 -23.82
C ASN A 83 10.55 -0.84 -23.57
N PRO A 84 10.15 -1.92 -24.26
CA PRO A 84 10.91 -3.16 -24.23
C PRO A 84 12.29 -2.96 -24.87
N ASN A 85 13.25 -3.77 -24.46
CA ASN A 85 14.60 -3.77 -25.01
C ASN A 85 14.56 -4.25 -26.47
N GLN A 86 14.81 -3.33 -27.41
CA GLN A 86 14.81 -3.64 -28.84
C GLN A 86 15.86 -4.68 -29.28
N LYS A 87 16.85 -5.00 -28.44
CA LYS A 87 17.84 -6.06 -28.70
C LYS A 87 17.40 -7.43 -28.17
N CYS A 88 16.31 -7.49 -27.41
CA CYS A 88 15.76 -8.72 -26.86
C CYS A 88 14.72 -9.28 -27.86
N PRO A 89 14.84 -10.54 -28.31
CA PRO A 89 13.89 -11.13 -29.27
C PRO A 89 12.47 -11.29 -28.71
N VAL A 90 12.27 -11.13 -27.40
CA VAL A 90 10.94 -11.19 -26.74
C VAL A 90 10.47 -9.83 -26.23
N GLY A 91 11.23 -8.76 -26.53
CA GLY A 91 11.07 -7.46 -25.90
C GLY A 91 11.79 -7.36 -24.56
#